data_AF-A0A1G9Z0D6-F1
#
_entry.id   AF-A0A1G9Z0D6-F1
#
_cell.length_a   1.000
_cell.length_b   1.000
_cell.length_c   1.000
_cell.angle_alpha   90.00
_cell.angle_beta   90.00
_cell.angle_gamma   90.00
#
_symmetry.space_group_name_H-M   'P 1'
#
loop_
_entity.id
_entity.type
_entity.pdbx_description
1 polymer ?
#
loop_
_entity_poly.entity_id
_entity_poly.type
_entity_poly.pdbx_seq_one_letter_code
_entity_poly.pdbx_strand_id
1 'polypeptide(L)'
;MDDWSAEELEQVLDSMGLDKRCVYDALFEICCCGGRKAYQLGTKHSDAGGNVVQGGNKLWDHPGVAYLKQFELVESSATGSGENRVYSYKLTDGAKEVGGQISQRRINEQQSVIKEILSDYSDEFLQIVLIGGTQYGRWKSGDTESVTIPVKNFASFRDEPWVAALSSELRSMETRHISEFASREDLEMLVESDSKKEDTIDITTKYHEELARNFGGIFSMLLLKIPAFHEQTLSLFERLEEVGLAFPDRVYTTSGKSCTAYWRAPYELTFLINSSPLEEVIAEFSALYPFLKSIGGSRASLYTKQEFESDVKRVEYVNGSTSIESIRNRLTDLHEEGLTSKLNDASKGSRPAFLMLDEERFENYLQQEIESIVAPMLNE
;
A
#
# COMPACT_ATOMS: atom_id res chain seq x y z
N MET A 1 -14.27 21.41 22.35
CA MET A 1 -14.60 20.47 21.27
C MET A 1 -14.96 19.22 22.00
N ASP A 2 -16.23 18.85 21.94
CA ASP A 2 -16.75 17.73 22.71
C ASP A 2 -16.29 16.44 22.00
N ASP A 3 -15.69 15.53 22.76
CA ASP A 3 -15.26 14.22 22.28
C ASP A 3 -16.50 13.41 21.95
N TRP A 4 -16.80 13.23 20.66
CA TRP A 4 -17.90 12.39 20.23
C TRP A 4 -17.54 10.92 20.40
N SER A 5 -18.45 10.13 20.94
CA SER A 5 -18.43 8.67 20.87
C SER A 5 -19.37 8.13 19.78
N ALA A 6 -19.13 6.90 19.31
CA ALA A 6 -20.05 6.25 18.39
C ALA A 6 -21.45 6.06 19.00
N GLU A 7 -21.57 5.80 20.31
CA GLU A 7 -22.88 5.72 20.97
C GLU A 7 -23.63 7.06 21.00
N GLU A 8 -22.94 8.18 21.24
CA GLU A 8 -23.57 9.51 21.21
C GLU A 8 -24.05 9.87 19.82
N LEU A 9 -23.26 9.58 18.78
CA LEU A 9 -23.69 9.75 17.40
C LEU A 9 -24.95 8.93 17.11
N GLU A 10 -25.03 7.67 17.56
CA GLU A 10 -26.25 6.85 17.39
C GLU A 10 -27.46 7.47 18.05
N GLN A 11 -27.34 7.92 19.29
CA GLN A 11 -28.44 8.51 20.03
C GLN A 11 -28.97 9.77 19.34
N VAL A 12 -28.06 10.60 18.82
CA VAL A 12 -28.44 11.79 18.05
C VAL A 12 -29.17 11.40 16.77
N LEU A 13 -28.63 10.45 16.01
CA LEU A 13 -29.25 9.97 14.76
C LEU A 13 -30.64 9.35 15.01
N ASP A 14 -30.77 8.53 16.07
CA ASP A 14 -32.04 7.94 16.50
C ASP A 14 -33.06 9.02 16.89
N SER A 15 -32.65 10.01 17.66
CA SER A 15 -33.53 11.11 18.11
C SER A 15 -34.08 11.94 16.95
N MET A 16 -33.34 11.98 15.84
CA MET A 16 -33.71 12.70 14.62
C MET A 16 -34.43 11.81 13.59
N GLY A 17 -34.57 10.51 13.86
CA GLY A 17 -35.16 9.54 12.93
C GLY A 17 -34.37 9.39 11.62
N LEU A 18 -33.06 9.59 11.68
CA LEU A 18 -32.17 9.51 10.52
C LEU A 18 -31.72 8.08 10.26
N ASP A 19 -31.53 7.74 8.99
CA ASP A 19 -30.91 6.48 8.61
C ASP A 19 -29.41 6.50 8.97
N LYS A 20 -29.06 5.77 10.03
CA LYS A 20 -27.68 5.63 10.51
C LYS A 20 -26.75 5.12 9.43
N ARG A 21 -27.25 4.24 8.55
CA ARG A 21 -26.43 3.60 7.52
C ARG A 21 -25.81 4.63 6.60
N CYS A 22 -26.58 5.63 6.17
CA CYS A 22 -26.06 6.71 5.33
C CYS A 22 -24.95 7.52 6.01
N VAL A 23 -25.06 7.80 7.32
CA VAL A 23 -24.03 8.56 8.04
C VAL A 23 -22.78 7.71 8.25
N TYR A 24 -22.97 6.43 8.58
CA TYR A 24 -21.89 5.49 8.82
C TYR A 24 -21.12 5.15 7.56
N ASP A 25 -21.80 4.94 6.44
CA ASP A 25 -21.16 4.71 5.14
C ASP A 25 -20.31 5.92 4.73
N ALA A 26 -20.85 7.14 4.89
CA ALA A 26 -20.09 8.35 4.61
C ALA A 26 -18.87 8.51 5.51
N LEU A 27 -19.01 8.23 6.81
CA LEU A 27 -17.91 8.35 7.76
C LEU A 27 -16.83 7.31 7.48
N PHE A 28 -17.24 6.04 7.29
CA PHE A 28 -16.38 4.92 6.94
C PHE A 28 -15.59 5.20 5.66
N GLU A 29 -16.25 5.70 4.62
CA GLU A 29 -15.61 6.06 3.36
C GLU A 29 -14.55 7.15 3.54
N ILE A 30 -14.82 8.18 4.35
CA ILE A 30 -13.85 9.25 4.59
C ILE A 30 -12.67 8.73 5.43
N CYS A 31 -12.92 7.86 6.42
CA CYS A 31 -11.88 7.20 7.22
C CYS A 31 -10.91 6.41 6.36
N CYS A 32 -11.41 5.53 5.49
CA CYS A 32 -10.60 4.74 4.57
C CYS A 32 -9.88 5.60 3.50
N CYS A 33 -10.16 6.90 3.42
CA CYS A 33 -9.41 7.86 2.62
C CYS A 33 -8.42 8.69 3.48
N GLY A 34 -7.97 8.19 4.63
CA GLY A 34 -7.04 8.89 5.51
C GLY A 34 -7.67 10.08 6.22
N GLY A 35 -8.98 9.98 6.46
CA GLY A 35 -9.80 11.07 6.96
C GLY A 35 -9.96 12.21 5.96
N ARG A 36 -9.68 12.02 4.66
CA ARG A 36 -9.89 13.04 3.62
C ARG A 36 -10.45 12.45 2.33
N LYS A 37 -11.69 12.81 1.98
CA LYS A 37 -12.31 12.36 0.72
C LYS A 37 -12.72 13.51 -0.17
N ALA A 38 -12.41 13.39 -1.45
CA ALA A 38 -12.71 14.39 -2.47
C ALA A 38 -13.84 13.91 -3.38
N TYR A 39 -14.79 14.80 -3.69
CA TYR A 39 -15.94 14.52 -4.55
C TYR A 39 -16.05 15.59 -5.63
N GLN A 40 -16.15 15.17 -6.88
CA GLN A 40 -16.44 16.07 -7.99
C GLN A 40 -17.96 16.28 -8.14
N LEU A 41 -18.38 17.50 -8.44
CA LEU A 41 -19.77 17.77 -8.84
C LEU A 41 -20.10 16.97 -10.11
N GLY A 42 -21.19 16.21 -10.08
CA GLY A 42 -21.50 15.21 -11.10
C GLY A 42 -21.47 15.77 -12.52
N THR A 43 -20.47 15.38 -13.29
CA THR A 43 -20.51 15.44 -14.75
C THR A 43 -21.32 14.25 -15.26
N LYS A 44 -22.32 14.50 -16.12
CA LYS A 44 -22.81 13.46 -17.02
C LYS A 44 -21.68 13.15 -18.00
N HIS A 45 -20.83 12.19 -17.69
CA HIS A 45 -19.96 11.60 -18.70
C HIS A 45 -20.79 10.65 -19.57
N SER A 46 -21.16 11.11 -20.76
CA SER A 46 -21.44 10.22 -21.89
C SER A 46 -20.08 9.79 -22.45
N ASP A 47 -19.59 8.62 -22.07
CA ASP A 47 -18.33 8.12 -22.60
C ASP A 47 -18.51 7.71 -24.07
N ALA A 48 -17.77 8.38 -24.95
CA ALA A 48 -17.47 7.88 -26.28
C ALA A 48 -16.42 6.77 -26.14
N GLY A 49 -16.87 5.52 -26.19
CA GLY A 49 -16.01 4.34 -26.29
C GLY A 49 -16.21 3.37 -25.12
N GLY A 50 -17.03 2.35 -25.35
CA GLY A 50 -17.46 1.33 -24.40
C GLY A 50 -16.36 0.79 -23.47
N ASN A 51 -16.52 1.07 -22.19
CA ASN A 51 -16.69 0.08 -21.13
C ASN A 51 -17.13 0.85 -19.88
N VAL A 52 -18.38 0.63 -19.47
CA VAL A 52 -19.00 1.32 -18.34
C VAL A 52 -18.39 0.77 -17.05
N VAL A 53 -17.41 1.47 -16.48
CA VAL A 53 -17.14 1.35 -15.04
C VAL A 53 -18.19 2.20 -14.34
N GLN A 54 -19.27 1.54 -13.94
CA GLN A 54 -20.39 2.11 -13.19
C GLN A 54 -19.91 2.47 -11.77
N GLY A 55 -19.18 3.57 -11.64
CA GLY A 55 -18.60 4.02 -10.36
C GLY A 55 -18.56 5.54 -10.25
N GLY A 56 -19.53 6.22 -10.86
CA GLY A 56 -19.74 7.65 -10.66
C GLY A 56 -20.46 7.87 -9.33
N ASN A 57 -19.72 7.81 -8.21
CA ASN A 57 -20.25 8.09 -6.88
C ASN A 57 -20.77 9.54 -6.81
N LYS A 58 -22.07 9.71 -7.02
CA LYS A 58 -22.82 10.95 -6.79
C LYS A 58 -23.03 11.15 -5.29
N LEU A 59 -21.96 11.39 -4.55
CA LEU A 59 -22.06 11.59 -3.10
C LEU A 59 -22.50 13.01 -2.69
N TRP A 60 -22.70 13.94 -3.64
CA TRP A 60 -23.39 15.22 -3.40
C TRP A 60 -24.84 15.05 -2.94
N ASP A 61 -25.45 13.91 -3.28
CA ASP A 61 -26.76 13.49 -2.79
C ASP A 61 -26.63 12.48 -1.63
N HIS A 62 -25.43 12.19 -1.11
CA HIS A 62 -25.28 11.28 0.02
C HIS A 62 -25.74 12.01 1.28
N PRO A 63 -26.89 11.65 1.86
CA PRO A 63 -27.45 12.36 3.00
C PRO A 63 -26.46 12.39 4.17
N GLY A 64 -25.64 11.32 4.28
CA GLY A 64 -24.61 11.16 5.28
C GLY A 64 -23.62 12.33 5.39
N VAL A 65 -23.06 12.80 4.28
CA VAL A 65 -22.02 13.87 4.32
C VAL A 65 -22.63 15.20 4.77
N ALA A 66 -23.88 15.47 4.41
CA ALA A 66 -24.60 16.65 4.89
C ALA A 66 -24.82 16.60 6.41
N TYR A 67 -25.17 15.43 6.95
CA TYR A 67 -25.31 15.23 8.40
C TYR A 67 -23.96 15.32 9.12
N LEU A 68 -22.90 14.71 8.58
CA LEU A 68 -21.55 14.84 9.16
C LEU A 68 -21.12 16.30 9.24
N LYS A 69 -21.46 17.13 8.24
CA LYS A 69 -21.18 18.56 8.27
C LYS A 69 -22.04 19.29 9.31
N GLN A 70 -23.32 18.93 9.43
CA GLN A 70 -24.23 19.51 10.43
C GLN A 70 -23.77 19.22 11.86
N PHE A 71 -23.19 18.06 12.11
CA PHE A 71 -22.64 17.67 13.41
C PHE A 71 -21.18 18.10 13.62
N GLU A 72 -20.63 18.91 12.71
CA GLU A 72 -19.23 19.38 12.77
C GLU A 72 -18.18 18.24 12.82
N LEU A 73 -18.53 17.07 12.28
CA LEU A 73 -17.64 15.91 12.17
C LEU A 73 -16.72 15.99 10.95
N VAL A 74 -17.04 16.87 9.98
CA VAL A 74 -16.20 17.11 8.80
C VAL A 74 -16.00 18.60 8.51
N GLU A 75 -14.77 18.95 8.13
CA GLU A 75 -14.42 20.22 7.50
C GLU A 75 -14.54 20.07 5.98
N SER A 76 -15.22 21.00 5.31
CA SER A 76 -15.35 21.00 3.84
C SER A 76 -14.52 22.11 3.21
N SER A 77 -13.74 21.78 2.19
CA SER A 77 -13.06 22.73 1.30
C SER A 77 -13.46 22.47 -0.15
N ALA A 78 -13.24 23.45 -1.04
CA ALA A 78 -13.53 23.30 -2.46
C ALA A 78 -12.38 23.84 -3.31
N THR A 79 -12.08 23.12 -4.39
CA THR A 79 -11.07 23.48 -5.39
C THR A 79 -11.67 23.39 -6.79
N GLY A 80 -11.11 24.12 -7.75
CA GLY A 80 -11.64 24.21 -9.10
C GLY A 80 -12.90 25.09 -9.24
N SER A 81 -13.50 25.08 -10.44
CA SER A 81 -14.66 25.91 -10.78
C SER A 81 -15.61 25.18 -11.74
N GLY A 82 -16.88 25.60 -11.75
CA GLY A 82 -17.92 25.04 -12.61
C GLY A 82 -18.12 23.53 -12.40
N GLU A 83 -18.21 22.79 -13.50
CA GLU A 83 -18.41 21.33 -13.53
C GLU A 83 -17.18 20.53 -13.05
N ASN A 84 -16.01 21.18 -12.94
CA ASN A 84 -14.80 20.56 -12.41
C ASN A 84 -14.55 20.94 -10.94
N ARG A 85 -15.55 21.50 -10.26
CA ARG A 85 -15.40 21.78 -8.84
C ARG A 85 -15.36 20.47 -8.05
N VAL A 86 -14.28 20.31 -7.28
CA VAL A 86 -14.05 19.20 -6.38
C VAL A 86 -14.16 19.73 -4.96
N TYR A 87 -14.94 19.06 -4.11
CA TYR A 87 -14.97 19.39 -2.70
C TYR A 87 -14.34 18.27 -1.91
N SER A 88 -13.49 18.67 -0.98
CA SER A 88 -12.75 17.77 -0.12
C SER A 88 -13.29 17.90 1.28
N TYR A 89 -13.65 16.78 1.88
CA TYR A 89 -14.12 16.65 3.24
C TYR A 89 -13.01 16.03 4.07
N LYS A 90 -12.70 16.64 5.20
CA LYS A 90 -11.69 16.17 6.14
C LYS A 90 -12.36 15.90 7.48
N LEU A 91 -12.12 14.74 8.08
CA LEU A 91 -12.59 14.45 9.43
C LEU A 91 -11.93 15.38 10.44
N THR A 92 -12.71 15.79 11.44
CA THR A 92 -12.16 16.34 12.67
C THR A 92 -11.50 15.23 13.50
N ASP A 93 -10.66 15.59 14.47
CA ASP A 93 -9.95 14.58 15.28
C ASP A 93 -10.93 13.66 16.04
N GLY A 94 -12.01 14.22 16.61
CA GLY A 94 -13.07 13.43 17.24
C GLY A 94 -13.81 12.53 16.24
N ALA A 95 -14.03 12.99 15.00
CA ALA A 95 -14.69 12.17 13.98
C ALA A 95 -13.81 11.02 13.47
N LYS A 96 -12.47 11.14 13.54
CA LYS A 96 -11.55 10.02 13.24
C LYS A 96 -11.75 8.87 14.22
N GLU A 97 -11.83 9.18 15.52
CA GLU A 97 -12.03 8.17 16.56
C GLU A 97 -13.38 7.46 16.41
N VAL A 98 -14.46 8.23 16.23
CA VAL A 98 -15.80 7.67 15.95
C VAL A 98 -15.79 6.79 14.70
N GLY A 99 -15.08 7.22 13.67
CA GLY A 99 -14.91 6.48 12.43
C GLY A 99 -14.20 5.14 12.62
N GLY A 100 -13.09 5.11 13.36
CA GLY A 100 -12.39 3.87 13.72
C GLY A 100 -13.27 2.91 14.53
N GLN A 101 -14.04 3.44 15.50
CA GLN A 101 -15.00 2.63 16.26
C GLN A 101 -16.07 2.00 15.35
N ILE A 102 -16.59 2.75 14.37
CA ILE A 102 -17.58 2.24 13.39
C ILE A 102 -16.95 1.18 12.48
N SER A 103 -15.73 1.41 11.98
CA SER A 103 -14.98 0.40 11.20
C SER A 103 -14.80 -0.89 11.99
N GLN A 104 -14.36 -0.79 13.25
CA GLN A 104 -14.16 -1.95 14.11
C GLN A 104 -15.47 -2.69 14.40
N ARG A 105 -16.58 -1.97 14.63
CA ARG A 105 -17.90 -2.59 14.78
C ARG A 105 -18.30 -3.38 13.53
N ARG A 106 -18.16 -2.80 12.34
CA ARG A 106 -18.46 -3.48 11.06
C ARG A 106 -17.62 -4.75 10.90
N ILE A 107 -16.32 -4.65 11.18
CA ILE A 107 -15.41 -5.80 11.12
C ILE A 107 -15.86 -6.90 12.08
N ASN A 108 -16.21 -6.54 13.33
CA ASN A 108 -16.64 -7.50 14.33
C ASN A 108 -17.98 -8.16 13.98
N GLU A 109 -18.93 -7.40 13.42
CA GLU A 109 -20.23 -7.92 12.97
C GLU A 109 -20.10 -8.90 11.80
N GLN A 110 -19.16 -8.63 10.88
CA GLN A 110 -18.92 -9.46 9.69
C GLN A 110 -17.79 -10.49 9.88
N GLN A 111 -17.26 -10.66 11.10
CA GLN A 111 -16.01 -11.40 11.33
C GLN A 111 -16.00 -12.82 10.74
N SER A 112 -17.13 -13.54 10.82
CA SER A 112 -17.25 -14.89 10.25
C SER A 112 -17.13 -14.90 8.73
N VAL A 113 -17.82 -13.98 8.05
CA VAL A 113 -17.80 -13.83 6.59
C VAL A 113 -16.44 -13.31 6.12
N ILE A 114 -15.84 -12.38 6.86
CA ILE A 114 -14.47 -11.90 6.55
C ILE A 114 -13.49 -13.06 6.63
N LYS A 115 -13.55 -13.87 7.70
CA LYS A 115 -12.67 -15.05 7.82
C LYS A 115 -12.86 -16.05 6.69
N GLU A 116 -14.09 -16.24 6.23
CA GLU A 116 -14.38 -17.06 5.05
C GLU A 116 -13.73 -16.46 3.79
N ILE A 117 -13.91 -15.16 3.54
CA ILE A 117 -13.27 -14.47 2.40
C ILE A 117 -11.73 -14.59 2.45
N LEU A 118 -11.14 -14.34 3.62
CA LEU A 118 -9.69 -14.39 3.80
C LEU A 118 -9.15 -15.83 3.68
N SER A 119 -9.92 -16.85 4.08
CA SER A 119 -9.50 -18.25 3.99
C SER A 119 -9.33 -18.76 2.57
N ASP A 120 -9.84 -18.03 1.58
CA ASP A 120 -9.62 -18.34 0.18
C ASP A 120 -8.27 -17.83 -0.34
N TYR A 121 -7.41 -17.23 0.50
CA TYR A 121 -6.10 -16.70 0.10
C TYR A 121 -5.00 -17.18 1.05
N SER A 122 -3.76 -17.28 0.57
CA SER A 122 -2.61 -17.59 1.41
C SER A 122 -2.30 -16.44 2.38
N ASP A 123 -1.76 -16.76 3.57
CA ASP A 123 -1.40 -15.73 4.55
C ASP A 123 -0.30 -14.79 3.99
N GLU A 124 0.64 -15.32 3.21
CA GLU A 124 1.70 -14.55 2.56
C GLU A 124 1.14 -13.56 1.54
N PHE A 125 0.20 -14.02 0.69
CA PHE A 125 -0.51 -13.16 -0.25
C PHE A 125 -1.19 -11.99 0.49
N LEU A 126 -1.96 -12.33 1.53
CA LEU A 126 -2.71 -11.35 2.32
C LEU A 126 -1.80 -10.32 2.98
N GLN A 127 -0.68 -10.73 3.56
CA GLN A 127 0.27 -9.80 4.16
C GLN A 127 0.93 -8.88 3.13
N ILE A 128 1.33 -9.38 1.96
CA ILE A 128 1.88 -8.55 0.90
C ILE A 128 0.85 -7.50 0.45
N VAL A 129 -0.43 -7.88 0.31
CA VAL A 129 -1.52 -6.96 -0.05
C VAL A 129 -1.67 -5.85 0.99
N LEU A 130 -1.70 -6.20 2.28
CA LEU A 130 -1.83 -5.23 3.36
C LEU A 130 -0.63 -4.27 3.43
N ILE A 131 0.59 -4.81 3.47
CA ILE A 131 1.82 -4.02 3.62
C ILE A 131 2.06 -3.19 2.36
N GLY A 132 1.88 -3.78 1.19
CA GLY A 132 2.00 -3.07 -0.09
C GLY A 132 0.93 -1.99 -0.25
N GLY A 133 -0.33 -2.30 0.08
CA GLY A 133 -1.45 -1.37 -0.09
C GLY A 133 -1.40 -0.18 0.87
N THR A 134 -1.00 -0.39 2.12
CA THR A 134 -0.78 0.70 3.10
C THR A 134 0.34 1.62 2.66
N GLN A 135 1.46 1.05 2.23
CA GLN A 135 2.60 1.82 1.75
C GLN A 135 2.28 2.60 0.47
N TYR A 136 1.53 1.98 -0.44
CA TYR A 136 1.06 2.63 -1.65
C TYR A 136 0.12 3.83 -1.36
N GLY A 137 -0.80 3.67 -0.41
CA GLY A 137 -1.68 4.74 0.09
C GLY A 137 -0.88 5.93 0.66
N ARG A 138 0.17 5.62 1.42
CA ARG A 138 1.08 6.62 1.99
C ARG A 138 1.76 7.43 0.91
N TRP A 139 2.21 6.79 -0.16
CA TRP A 139 2.89 7.47 -1.26
C TRP A 139 1.98 8.34 -2.10
N LYS A 140 0.82 7.84 -2.49
CA LYS A 140 -0.06 8.55 -3.44
C LYS A 140 -0.91 9.62 -2.77
N SER A 141 -1.33 9.39 -1.53
CA SER A 141 -2.24 10.29 -0.80
C SER A 141 -1.66 10.91 0.48
N GLY A 142 -0.47 10.47 0.94
CA GLY A 142 0.02 10.83 2.28
C GLY A 142 -0.79 10.17 3.40
N ASP A 143 -1.56 9.13 3.05
CA ASP A 143 -2.52 8.46 3.91
C ASP A 143 -1.91 7.14 4.42
N THR A 144 -1.74 7.03 5.73
CA THR A 144 -1.25 5.81 6.40
C THR A 144 -2.37 5.02 7.07
N GLU A 145 -3.61 5.50 7.00
CA GLU A 145 -4.76 4.97 7.74
C GLU A 145 -5.66 4.10 6.83
N SER A 146 -5.19 3.70 5.65
CA SER A 146 -5.93 2.83 4.74
C SER A 146 -5.05 1.88 3.92
N VAL A 147 -5.63 0.77 3.50
CA VAL A 147 -5.04 -0.12 2.48
C VAL A 147 -5.54 0.35 1.11
N THR A 148 -4.65 0.81 0.24
CA THR A 148 -5.00 1.38 -1.08
C THR A 148 -4.39 0.57 -2.21
N ILE A 149 -5.21 0.13 -3.17
CA ILE A 149 -4.79 -0.63 -4.36
C ILE A 149 -5.27 0.11 -5.62
N PRO A 150 -4.47 0.31 -6.66
CA PRO A 150 -4.95 0.95 -7.89
C PRO A 150 -5.75 -0.02 -8.76
N VAL A 151 -6.83 0.45 -9.38
CA VAL A 151 -7.70 -0.41 -10.22
C VAL A 151 -7.01 -0.82 -11.53
N LYS A 152 -6.07 -0.02 -12.04
CA LYS A 152 -5.35 -0.31 -13.29
C LYS A 152 -3.96 -0.84 -13.00
N ASN A 153 -3.63 -1.97 -13.63
CA ASN A 153 -2.26 -2.45 -13.77
C ASN A 153 -1.48 -1.46 -14.66
N PHE A 154 -0.22 -1.17 -14.29
CA PHE A 154 0.67 -0.35 -15.09
C PHE A 154 1.60 -1.24 -15.91
N ALA A 155 1.58 -1.13 -17.23
CA ALA A 155 2.32 -2.03 -18.11
C ALA A 155 3.87 -1.90 -18.05
N SER A 156 4.45 -0.78 -17.60
CA SER A 156 5.92 -0.55 -17.69
C SER A 156 6.56 -0.18 -16.35
N PHE A 157 7.67 -0.84 -15.97
CA PHE A 157 8.43 -0.53 -14.74
C PHE A 157 8.98 0.92 -14.72
N ARG A 158 9.15 1.55 -15.90
CA ARG A 158 9.83 2.84 -16.07
C ARG A 158 8.98 4.09 -15.83
N ASP A 159 7.65 3.99 -15.92
CA ASP A 159 6.81 5.18 -16.10
C ASP A 159 6.22 5.74 -14.79
N GLU A 160 6.63 5.24 -13.62
CA GLU A 160 5.96 5.57 -12.36
C GLU A 160 6.87 6.23 -11.29
N PRO A 161 6.34 7.21 -10.52
CA PRO A 161 7.03 7.91 -9.43
C PRO A 161 7.57 7.03 -8.27
N TRP A 162 7.19 5.75 -8.18
CA TRP A 162 7.60 4.90 -7.05
C TRP A 162 9.10 4.60 -7.03
N VAL A 163 9.82 4.67 -8.16
CA VAL A 163 11.29 4.54 -8.12
C VAL A 163 11.94 5.72 -7.39
N ALA A 164 11.43 6.92 -7.63
CA ALA A 164 11.86 8.10 -6.89
C ALA A 164 11.44 8.02 -5.41
N ALA A 165 10.27 7.41 -5.12
CA ALA A 165 9.76 7.20 -3.77
C ALA A 165 10.59 6.16 -2.98
N LEU A 166 10.89 4.98 -3.56
CA LEU A 166 11.87 4.03 -3.04
C LEU A 166 13.17 4.77 -2.73
N SER A 167 13.73 5.46 -3.72
CA SER A 167 14.99 6.20 -3.57
C SER A 167 14.95 7.30 -2.48
N SER A 168 13.77 7.82 -2.12
CA SER A 168 13.57 8.83 -1.08
C SER A 168 13.37 8.21 0.30
N GLU A 169 12.58 7.15 0.38
CA GLU A 169 12.31 6.40 1.61
C GLU A 169 13.59 5.72 2.12
N LEU A 170 14.40 5.21 1.21
CA LEU A 170 15.71 4.66 1.51
C LEU A 170 16.71 5.72 2.01
N ARG A 171 16.66 6.94 1.47
CA ARG A 171 17.47 8.07 2.00
C ARG A 171 17.03 8.47 3.41
N SER A 172 15.74 8.36 3.71
CA SER A 172 15.21 8.59 5.06
C SER A 172 15.69 7.51 6.05
N MET A 173 15.88 6.27 5.60
CA MET A 173 16.52 5.20 6.37
C MET A 173 18.01 5.50 6.62
N GLU A 174 18.78 5.91 5.60
CA GLU A 174 20.21 6.25 5.75
C GLU A 174 20.47 7.31 6.84
N THR A 175 19.52 8.21 7.07
CA THR A 175 19.65 9.30 8.05
C THR A 175 19.37 8.84 9.49
N ARG A 176 18.61 7.74 9.68
CA ARG A 176 18.20 7.22 11.01
C ARG A 176 19.01 6.02 11.48
N HIS A 177 19.60 5.24 10.56
CA HIS A 177 20.30 3.99 10.87
C HIS A 177 21.64 4.15 11.63
N ILE A 178 22.15 5.37 11.82
CA ILE A 178 23.36 5.60 12.62
C ILE A 178 23.07 5.56 14.14
N SER A 179 21.80 5.56 14.59
CA SER A 179 21.46 5.70 16.02
C SER A 179 20.66 4.58 16.69
N GLU A 180 19.98 3.67 15.98
CA GLU A 180 18.90 2.87 16.64
C GLU A 180 18.99 1.34 16.62
N PHE A 181 19.90 0.70 15.88
CA PHE A 181 19.94 -0.76 15.87
C PHE A 181 20.90 -1.34 16.92
N ALA A 182 20.41 -1.41 18.15
CA ALA A 182 20.82 -2.44 19.11
C ALA A 182 20.17 -3.79 18.73
N SER A 183 20.79 -4.87 19.17
CA SER A 183 20.79 -6.22 18.59
C SER A 183 19.44 -6.95 18.46
N ARG A 184 19.41 -7.86 17.48
CA ARG A 184 18.45 -8.97 17.23
C ARG A 184 17.93 -9.69 18.48
N GLU A 185 18.67 -9.66 19.59
CA GLU A 185 18.26 -10.16 20.91
C GLU A 185 17.05 -9.42 21.51
N ASP A 186 16.81 -8.15 21.16
CA ASP A 186 15.68 -7.37 21.70
C ASP A 186 14.34 -7.76 21.05
N LEU A 187 14.34 -8.27 19.81
CA LEU A 187 13.15 -8.76 19.12
C LEU A 187 12.79 -10.19 19.55
N GLU A 188 13.79 -11.05 19.79
CA GLU A 188 13.57 -12.42 20.27
C GLU A 188 13.09 -12.42 21.74
N MET A 189 13.56 -11.50 22.59
CA MET A 189 13.03 -11.34 23.96
C MET A 189 11.57 -10.92 24.04
N LEU A 190 11.06 -10.14 23.06
CA LEU A 190 9.65 -9.72 23.01
C LEU A 190 8.71 -10.88 22.64
N VAL A 191 9.18 -11.87 21.89
CA VAL A 191 8.40 -13.04 21.49
C VAL A 191 8.32 -14.08 22.62
N GLU A 192 9.34 -14.17 23.47
CA GLU A 192 9.40 -15.15 24.56
C GLU A 192 8.77 -14.69 25.89
N SER A 193 8.51 -13.39 26.11
CA SER A 193 8.05 -12.90 27.42
C SER A 193 6.54 -12.96 27.69
N ASP A 194 5.65 -12.95 26.69
CA ASP A 194 4.26 -12.54 26.95
C ASP A 194 3.18 -13.60 26.74
N SER A 195 2.91 -14.30 27.85
CA SER A 195 1.71 -15.10 28.09
C SER A 195 0.47 -14.27 28.42
N LYS A 196 0.39 -12.99 28.01
CA LYS A 196 -0.73 -12.08 28.29
C LYS A 196 -1.25 -11.41 27.02
N LYS A 197 -2.55 -11.57 26.77
CA LYS A 197 -3.29 -11.20 25.56
C LYS A 197 -3.39 -9.69 25.24
N GLU A 198 -2.82 -8.80 26.06
CA GLU A 198 -2.91 -7.35 25.85
C GLU A 198 -1.70 -6.78 25.07
N ASP A 199 -0.56 -7.49 24.99
CA ASP A 199 0.67 -6.99 24.35
C ASP A 199 0.92 -7.52 22.92
N THR A 200 0.13 -8.49 22.44
CA THR A 200 0.31 -9.09 21.10
C THR A 200 -0.02 -8.11 19.95
N ILE A 201 -0.87 -7.13 20.21
CA ILE A 201 -1.25 -6.07 19.24
C ILE A 201 -0.06 -5.14 18.98
N ASP A 202 0.76 -4.84 20.00
CA ASP A 202 1.89 -3.92 19.88
C ASP A 202 3.03 -4.53 19.04
N ILE A 203 3.34 -5.81 19.27
CA ILE A 203 4.39 -6.54 18.53
C ILE A 203 4.00 -6.73 17.06
N THR A 204 2.76 -7.14 16.79
CA THR A 204 2.28 -7.34 15.42
C THR A 204 2.26 -6.03 14.64
N THR A 205 1.83 -4.93 15.28
CA THR A 205 1.82 -3.60 14.68
C THR A 205 3.25 -3.14 14.36
N LYS A 206 4.18 -3.28 15.32
CA LYS A 206 5.58 -2.88 15.14
C LYS A 206 6.28 -3.69 14.04
N TYR A 207 6.01 -4.99 13.95
CA TYR A 207 6.51 -5.86 12.88
C TYR A 207 6.00 -5.41 11.50
N HIS A 208 4.69 -5.18 11.37
CA HIS A 208 4.09 -4.70 10.11
C HIS A 208 4.62 -3.31 9.72
N GLU A 209 4.82 -2.40 10.69
CA GLU A 209 5.42 -1.10 10.45
C GLU A 209 6.87 -1.19 9.98
N GLU A 210 7.66 -2.10 10.54
CA GLU A 210 9.05 -2.32 10.11
C GLU A 210 9.13 -2.96 8.73
N LEU A 211 8.27 -3.96 8.44
CA LEU A 211 8.17 -4.54 7.10
C LEU A 211 7.67 -3.52 6.07
N ALA A 212 6.64 -2.73 6.38
CA ALA A 212 6.16 -1.67 5.50
C ALA A 212 7.25 -0.64 5.21
N ARG A 213 8.01 -0.25 6.24
CA ARG A 213 9.12 0.71 6.14
C ARG A 213 10.27 0.21 5.28
N ASN A 214 10.59 -1.09 5.35
CA ASN A 214 11.74 -1.67 4.65
C ASN A 214 11.39 -2.26 3.28
N PHE A 215 10.18 -2.82 3.14
CA PHE A 215 9.77 -3.66 2.01
C PHE A 215 8.43 -3.27 1.39
N GLY A 216 7.65 -2.38 2.01
CA GLY A 216 6.35 -1.97 1.49
C GLY A 216 6.42 -1.42 0.07
N GLY A 217 7.56 -0.86 -0.33
CA GLY A 217 7.76 -0.41 -1.69
C GLY A 217 8.00 -1.52 -2.72
N ILE A 218 8.57 -2.65 -2.31
CA ILE A 218 8.66 -3.85 -3.15
C ILE A 218 7.27 -4.50 -3.24
N PHE A 219 6.55 -4.62 -2.13
CA PHE A 219 5.20 -5.20 -2.14
C PHE A 219 4.21 -4.36 -2.94
N SER A 220 4.31 -3.03 -2.87
CA SER A 220 3.58 -2.12 -3.76
C SER A 220 3.84 -2.42 -5.24
N MET A 221 5.06 -2.81 -5.61
CA MET A 221 5.40 -3.17 -6.99
C MET A 221 4.71 -4.47 -7.43
N LEU A 222 4.62 -5.47 -6.54
CA LEU A 222 3.93 -6.74 -6.84
C LEU A 222 2.47 -6.50 -7.16
N LEU A 223 1.80 -5.69 -6.33
CA LEU A 223 0.42 -5.26 -6.53
C LEU A 223 0.22 -4.54 -7.87
N LEU A 224 1.24 -3.91 -8.42
CA LEU A 224 1.13 -3.10 -9.63
C LEU A 224 1.48 -3.84 -10.91
N LYS A 225 2.43 -4.77 -10.85
CA LYS A 225 3.20 -5.23 -12.01
C LYS A 225 3.02 -6.70 -12.33
N ILE A 226 2.60 -7.50 -11.38
CA ILE A 226 2.38 -8.94 -11.58
C ILE A 226 0.89 -9.14 -11.86
N PRO A 227 0.48 -9.40 -13.12
CA PRO A 227 -0.93 -9.38 -13.50
C PRO A 227 -1.78 -10.32 -12.67
N ALA A 228 -1.33 -11.56 -12.46
CA ALA A 228 -2.05 -12.54 -11.67
C ALA A 228 -2.22 -12.12 -10.19
N PHE A 229 -1.18 -11.53 -9.60
CA PHE A 229 -1.24 -11.02 -8.22
C PHE A 229 -2.18 -9.82 -8.11
N HIS A 230 -2.12 -8.91 -9.09
CA HIS A 230 -3.01 -7.75 -9.17
C HIS A 230 -4.47 -8.17 -9.32
N GLU A 231 -4.76 -9.12 -10.21
CA GLU A 231 -6.11 -9.65 -10.45
C GLU A 231 -6.68 -10.33 -9.20
N GLN A 232 -5.91 -11.16 -8.51
CA GLN A 232 -6.33 -11.74 -7.23
C GLN A 232 -6.54 -10.67 -6.15
N THR A 233 -5.71 -9.62 -6.13
CA THR A 233 -5.88 -8.51 -5.20
C THR A 233 -7.19 -7.77 -5.47
N LEU A 234 -7.53 -7.51 -6.74
CA LEU A 234 -8.81 -6.90 -7.09
C LEU A 234 -9.99 -7.78 -6.67
N SER A 235 -9.92 -9.10 -6.93
CA SER A 235 -10.92 -10.07 -6.49
C SER A 235 -11.12 -10.06 -4.97
N LEU A 236 -10.04 -9.95 -4.19
CA LEU A 236 -10.15 -9.80 -2.73
C LEU A 236 -10.92 -8.53 -2.35
N PHE A 237 -10.58 -7.38 -2.95
CA PHE A 237 -11.24 -6.12 -2.63
C PHE A 237 -12.70 -6.05 -3.10
N GLU A 238 -13.04 -6.69 -4.23
CA GLU A 238 -14.42 -6.83 -4.69
C GLU A 238 -15.25 -7.64 -3.67
N ARG A 239 -14.71 -8.74 -3.14
CA ARG A 239 -15.39 -9.52 -2.09
C ARG A 239 -15.49 -8.78 -0.77
N LEU A 240 -14.48 -7.97 -0.42
CA LEU A 240 -14.54 -7.10 0.76
C LEU A 240 -15.58 -5.97 0.57
N GLU A 241 -15.83 -5.51 -0.66
CA GLU A 241 -16.89 -4.54 -0.96
C GLU A 241 -18.28 -5.12 -0.67
N GLU A 242 -18.52 -6.40 -1.00
CA GLU A 242 -19.80 -7.08 -0.76
C GLU A 242 -20.23 -7.05 0.72
N VAL A 243 -19.24 -7.04 1.63
CA VAL A 243 -19.45 -6.94 3.09
C VAL A 243 -19.27 -5.52 3.64
N GLY A 244 -19.08 -4.52 2.76
CA GLY A 244 -18.96 -3.11 3.12
C GLY A 244 -17.63 -2.72 3.76
N LEU A 245 -16.56 -3.46 3.46
CA LEU A 245 -15.20 -3.24 3.98
C LEU A 245 -14.21 -2.71 2.95
N ALA A 246 -14.60 -2.63 1.69
CA ALA A 246 -13.84 -1.96 0.65
C ALA A 246 -14.77 -1.11 -0.22
N PHE A 247 -14.22 -0.11 -0.91
CA PHE A 247 -14.96 0.65 -1.93
C PHE A 247 -14.03 1.21 -3.00
N PRO A 248 -14.56 1.49 -4.20
CA PRO A 248 -13.83 2.18 -5.24
C PRO A 248 -13.77 3.69 -4.97
N ASP A 249 -12.58 4.26 -5.07
CA ASP A 249 -12.27 5.67 -4.91
C ASP A 249 -11.59 6.27 -6.15
N ARG A 250 -11.65 7.60 -6.28
CA ARG A 250 -11.00 8.33 -7.38
C ARG A 250 -10.20 9.51 -6.85
N VAL A 251 -8.98 9.65 -7.36
CA VAL A 251 -8.16 10.85 -7.10
C VAL A 251 -8.32 11.85 -8.24
N TYR A 252 -8.41 13.13 -7.87
CA TYR A 252 -8.62 14.24 -8.78
C TYR A 252 -7.40 15.18 -8.81
N THR A 253 -7.12 15.78 -9.97
CA THR A 253 -6.15 16.88 -10.08
C THR A 253 -6.65 18.12 -9.33
N THR A 254 -5.76 19.08 -9.11
CA THR A 254 -6.11 20.44 -8.69
C THR A 254 -7.06 21.16 -9.64
N SER A 255 -7.13 20.73 -10.91
CA SER A 255 -8.09 21.22 -11.92
C SER A 255 -9.41 20.44 -11.92
N GLY A 256 -9.57 19.47 -11.03
CA GLY A 256 -10.79 18.67 -10.85
C GLY A 256 -10.96 17.51 -11.83
N LYS A 257 -9.93 17.13 -12.58
CA LYS A 257 -9.99 15.98 -13.49
C LYS A 257 -9.64 14.70 -12.74
N SER A 258 -10.45 13.65 -12.90
CA SER A 258 -10.10 12.32 -12.37
C SER A 258 -8.82 11.80 -13.05
N CYS A 259 -7.85 11.37 -12.24
CA CYS A 259 -6.55 10.88 -12.70
C CYS A 259 -6.45 9.36 -12.64
N THR A 260 -6.95 8.78 -11.54
CA THR A 260 -6.71 7.38 -11.19
C THR A 260 -7.85 6.88 -10.32
N ALA A 261 -8.20 5.60 -10.49
CA ALA A 261 -9.15 4.89 -9.64
C ALA A 261 -8.39 3.91 -8.72
N TYR A 262 -8.86 3.80 -7.49
CA TYR A 262 -8.29 2.94 -6.46
C TYR A 262 -9.40 2.15 -5.78
N TRP A 263 -9.04 1.03 -5.21
CA TRP A 263 -9.75 0.39 -4.12
C TRP A 263 -9.16 0.86 -2.80
N ARG A 264 -10.02 1.08 -1.81
CA ARG A 264 -9.63 1.44 -0.44
C ARG A 264 -10.35 0.55 0.56
N ALA A 265 -9.64 0.18 1.61
CA ALA A 265 -10.15 -0.58 2.74
C ALA A 265 -9.56 -0.03 4.06
N PRO A 266 -10.24 -0.24 5.20
CA PRO A 266 -9.81 0.29 6.49
C PRO A 266 -8.52 -0.39 6.95
N TYR A 267 -7.63 0.38 7.59
CA TYR A 267 -6.38 -0.15 8.11
C TYR A 267 -6.59 -1.29 9.11
N GLU A 268 -7.71 -1.30 9.83
CA GLU A 268 -8.07 -2.30 10.83
C GLU A 268 -8.17 -3.73 10.27
N LEU A 269 -8.30 -3.92 8.95
CA LEU A 269 -8.19 -5.25 8.32
C LEU A 269 -6.83 -5.90 8.59
N THR A 270 -5.77 -5.11 8.80
CA THR A 270 -4.43 -5.62 9.13
C THR A 270 -4.42 -6.46 10.39
N PHE A 271 -5.31 -6.21 11.35
CA PHE A 271 -5.39 -6.96 12.60
C PHE A 271 -6.11 -8.31 12.49
N LEU A 272 -6.72 -8.60 11.33
CA LEU A 272 -7.47 -9.84 11.12
C LEU A 272 -6.61 -10.97 10.56
N ILE A 273 -5.44 -10.64 10.03
CA ILE A 273 -4.56 -11.57 9.35
C ILE A 273 -3.51 -12.05 10.36
N ASN A 274 -3.39 -13.37 10.49
CA ASN A 274 -2.36 -13.95 11.35
C ASN A 274 -0.99 -13.71 10.69
N SER A 275 -0.04 -13.24 11.49
CA SER A 275 1.34 -12.98 11.07
C SER A 275 2.05 -14.31 10.80
N SER A 276 1.85 -14.87 9.60
CA SER A 276 2.74 -15.91 9.09
C SER A 276 4.11 -15.29 8.79
N PRO A 277 5.21 -15.97 9.12
CA PRO A 277 6.55 -15.43 8.92
C PRO A 277 6.82 -15.20 7.42
N LEU A 278 7.13 -13.96 7.01
CA LEU A 278 7.42 -13.61 5.61
C LEU A 278 8.91 -13.75 5.26
N GLU A 279 9.75 -14.33 6.12
CA GLU A 279 11.21 -14.22 5.99
C GLU A 279 11.74 -14.85 4.70
N GLU A 280 11.20 -15.99 4.26
CA GLU A 280 11.61 -16.63 3.01
C GLU A 280 11.26 -15.76 1.79
N VAL A 281 10.04 -15.22 1.77
CA VAL A 281 9.56 -14.32 0.71
C VAL A 281 10.37 -13.03 0.68
N ILE A 282 10.58 -12.44 1.85
CA ILE A 282 11.41 -11.25 2.03
C ILE A 282 12.84 -11.54 1.57
N ALA A 283 13.37 -12.72 1.85
CA ALA A 283 14.71 -13.10 1.45
C ALA A 283 14.89 -13.11 -0.07
N GLU A 284 13.95 -13.75 -0.76
CA GLU A 284 13.94 -13.87 -2.20
C GLU A 284 13.77 -12.49 -2.87
N PHE A 285 12.83 -11.67 -2.40
CA PHE A 285 12.65 -10.30 -2.90
C PHE A 285 13.83 -9.38 -2.61
N SER A 286 14.43 -9.51 -1.42
CA SER A 286 15.61 -8.72 -1.04
C SER A 286 16.79 -9.05 -1.96
N ALA A 287 16.95 -10.31 -2.39
CA ALA A 287 18.01 -10.69 -3.33
C ALA A 287 17.84 -10.02 -4.71
N LEU A 288 16.60 -9.73 -5.13
CA LEU A 288 16.29 -9.05 -6.39
C LEU A 288 16.42 -7.53 -6.31
N TYR A 289 16.41 -6.97 -5.11
CA TYR A 289 16.31 -5.52 -4.88
C TYR A 289 17.38 -4.68 -5.61
N PRO A 290 18.69 -5.01 -5.58
CA PRO A 290 19.70 -4.21 -6.29
C PRO A 290 19.45 -4.17 -7.81
N PHE A 291 18.92 -5.25 -8.38
CA PHE A 291 18.61 -5.35 -9.80
C PHE A 291 17.36 -4.55 -10.15
N LEU A 292 16.32 -4.61 -9.32
CA LEU A 292 15.09 -3.82 -9.51
C LEU A 292 15.37 -2.32 -9.45
N LYS A 293 16.23 -1.87 -8.53
CA LYS A 293 16.66 -0.47 -8.45
C LYS A 293 17.46 -0.02 -9.67
N SER A 294 18.19 -0.94 -10.32
CA SER A 294 18.96 -0.64 -11.53
C SER A 294 18.10 -0.30 -12.75
N ILE A 295 16.89 -0.86 -12.85
CA ILE A 295 15.93 -0.56 -13.94
C ILE A 295 15.31 0.83 -13.74
N GLY A 296 14.97 1.15 -12.48
CA GLY A 296 14.20 2.35 -12.19
C GLY A 296 15.00 3.66 -12.16
N GLY A 297 16.33 3.59 -12.25
CA GLY A 297 17.16 4.78 -12.37
C GLY A 297 16.78 5.59 -13.62
N SER A 298 16.54 6.89 -13.47
CA SER A 298 16.44 7.77 -14.64
C SER A 298 17.68 7.55 -15.52
N ARG A 299 17.54 7.53 -16.85
CA ARG A 299 18.67 7.40 -17.80
C ARG A 299 19.85 8.36 -17.53
N ALA A 300 19.64 9.41 -16.71
CA ALA A 300 20.65 10.38 -16.29
C ALA A 300 21.49 9.98 -15.07
N SER A 301 21.06 9.01 -14.23
CA SER A 301 21.79 8.51 -13.06
C SER A 301 22.01 7.01 -13.17
N LEU A 302 23.12 6.62 -13.79
CA LEU A 302 23.53 5.22 -13.84
C LEU A 302 23.68 4.68 -12.41
N TYR A 303 23.02 3.56 -12.10
CA TYR A 303 23.10 2.91 -10.80
C TYR A 303 24.56 2.59 -10.47
N THR A 304 25.12 3.33 -9.53
CA THR A 304 26.57 3.39 -9.31
C THR A 304 27.06 2.19 -8.51
N LYS A 305 28.36 1.88 -8.62
CA LYS A 305 28.99 0.83 -7.82
C LYS A 305 28.76 1.04 -6.32
N GLN A 306 28.87 2.28 -5.84
CA GLN A 306 28.70 2.60 -4.42
C GLN A 306 27.25 2.35 -3.98
N GLU A 307 26.27 2.71 -4.81
CA GLU A 307 24.86 2.43 -4.52
C GLU A 307 24.59 0.92 -4.51
N PHE A 308 25.09 0.18 -5.51
CA PHE A 308 24.99 -1.28 -5.56
C PHE A 308 25.59 -1.94 -4.31
N GLU A 309 26.82 -1.61 -3.95
CA GLU A 309 27.48 -2.18 -2.76
C GLU A 309 26.77 -1.80 -1.45
N SER A 310 26.22 -0.58 -1.37
CA SER A 310 25.40 -0.14 -0.22
C SER A 310 24.12 -0.98 -0.11
N ASP A 311 23.45 -1.19 -1.24
CA ASP A 311 22.20 -1.95 -1.30
C ASP A 311 22.43 -3.44 -1.03
N VAL A 312 23.51 -4.04 -1.54
CA VAL A 312 23.88 -5.43 -1.26
C VAL A 312 24.16 -5.63 0.24
N LYS A 313 24.92 -4.71 0.86
CA LYS A 313 25.16 -4.74 2.32
C LYS A 313 23.87 -4.59 3.12
N ARG A 314 22.93 -3.76 2.63
CA ARG A 314 21.62 -3.59 3.26
C ARG A 314 20.81 -4.89 3.21
N VAL A 315 20.79 -5.56 2.06
CA VAL A 315 20.11 -6.86 1.91
C VAL A 315 20.69 -7.90 2.87
N GLU A 316 22.02 -8.00 2.94
CA GLU A 316 22.70 -8.91 3.87
C GLU A 316 22.35 -8.59 5.34
N TYR A 317 22.26 -7.30 5.68
CA TYR A 317 21.89 -6.87 7.03
C TYR A 317 20.44 -7.19 7.40
N VAL A 318 19.48 -6.91 6.51
CA VAL A 318 18.04 -7.04 6.81
C VAL A 318 17.62 -8.51 6.84
N ASN A 319 18.18 -9.33 5.97
CA ASN A 319 17.73 -10.71 5.80
C ASN A 319 18.67 -11.74 6.44
N GLY A 320 19.97 -11.44 6.63
CA GLY A 320 20.96 -12.33 7.25
C GLY A 320 21.24 -13.65 6.50
N SER A 321 20.35 -14.08 5.61
CA SER A 321 20.41 -15.31 4.82
C SER A 321 20.90 -15.06 3.39
N THR A 322 20.72 -13.86 2.83
CA THR A 322 21.29 -13.46 1.53
C THR A 322 22.68 -12.87 1.72
N SER A 323 23.72 -13.60 1.34
CA SER A 323 25.10 -13.10 1.38
C SER A 323 25.41 -12.15 0.23
N ILE A 324 26.39 -11.25 0.43
CA ILE A 324 26.96 -10.42 -0.65
C ILE A 324 27.38 -11.28 -1.85
N GLU A 325 27.93 -12.46 -1.59
CA GLU A 325 28.43 -13.36 -2.63
C GLU A 325 27.30 -13.96 -3.47
N SER A 326 26.14 -14.24 -2.87
CA SER A 326 24.96 -14.71 -3.60
C SER A 326 24.50 -13.68 -4.66
N ILE A 327 24.43 -12.40 -4.28
CA ILE A 327 24.02 -11.33 -5.20
C ILE A 327 25.08 -11.10 -6.30
N ARG A 328 26.38 -11.26 -5.98
CA ARG A 328 27.47 -11.17 -6.97
C ARG A 328 27.48 -12.34 -7.94
N ASN A 329 27.24 -13.55 -7.46
CA ASN A 329 27.11 -14.73 -8.30
C ASN A 329 25.94 -14.55 -9.27
N ARG A 330 24.80 -14.07 -8.77
CA ARG A 330 23.65 -13.77 -9.62
C ARG A 330 23.95 -12.73 -10.71
N LEU A 331 24.71 -11.68 -10.40
CA LEU A 331 25.16 -10.72 -11.42
C LEU A 331 26.14 -11.36 -12.44
N THR A 332 26.89 -12.37 -12.02
CA THR A 332 27.78 -13.14 -12.90
C THR A 332 26.95 -14.02 -13.85
N ASP A 333 25.92 -14.70 -13.34
CA ASP A 333 24.99 -15.49 -14.15
C ASP A 333 24.30 -14.61 -15.20
N LEU A 334 23.78 -13.45 -14.78
CA LEU A 334 23.19 -12.44 -15.68
C LEU A 334 24.16 -11.95 -16.77
N HIS A 335 25.46 -11.87 -16.44
CA HIS A 335 26.48 -11.52 -17.41
C HIS A 335 26.74 -12.64 -18.42
N GLU A 336 26.79 -13.90 -17.95
CA GLU A 336 26.96 -15.08 -18.79
C GLU A 336 25.78 -15.28 -19.74
N GLU A 337 24.56 -14.92 -19.32
CA GLU A 337 23.35 -14.90 -20.15
C GLU A 337 23.30 -13.72 -21.14
N GLY A 338 24.26 -12.79 -21.05
CA GLY A 338 24.36 -11.62 -21.91
C GLY A 338 23.34 -10.51 -21.59
N LEU A 339 22.74 -10.53 -20.41
CA LEU A 339 21.77 -9.52 -19.96
C LEU A 339 22.48 -8.27 -19.40
N THR A 340 23.61 -8.48 -18.71
CA THR A 340 24.39 -7.39 -18.10
C THR A 340 25.88 -7.46 -18.45
N SER A 341 26.59 -6.35 -18.25
CA SER A 341 28.06 -6.39 -18.13
C SER A 341 28.47 -7.05 -16.82
N LYS A 342 29.74 -7.42 -16.71
CA LYS A 342 30.36 -7.72 -15.41
C LYS A 342 30.22 -6.55 -14.44
N LEU A 343 30.29 -6.85 -13.16
CA LEU A 343 30.47 -5.84 -12.12
C LEU A 343 31.71 -4.99 -12.43
N ASN A 344 31.58 -3.70 -12.25
CA ASN A 344 32.64 -2.75 -12.49
C ASN A 344 33.64 -2.74 -11.33
N ASP A 345 34.81 -3.33 -11.53
CA ASP A 345 35.86 -3.36 -10.52
C ASP A 345 36.65 -2.05 -10.39
N ALA A 346 36.40 -1.06 -11.24
CA ALA A 346 37.12 0.21 -11.18
C ALA A 346 36.91 0.92 -9.84
N SER A 347 37.99 1.46 -9.27
CA SER A 347 38.05 2.09 -7.94
C SER A 347 37.31 3.43 -7.81
N LYS A 348 36.71 3.96 -8.89
CA LYS A 348 35.96 5.22 -8.87
C LYS A 348 34.47 4.93 -8.67
N GLY A 349 33.96 5.20 -7.46
CA GLY A 349 32.58 4.92 -7.04
C GLY A 349 31.46 5.61 -7.83
N SER A 350 31.78 6.65 -8.63
CA SER A 350 30.80 7.35 -9.47
C SER A 350 30.50 6.66 -10.81
N ARG A 351 31.13 5.52 -11.09
CA ARG A 351 30.86 4.74 -12.30
C ARG A 351 29.67 3.79 -12.11
N PRO A 352 28.98 3.41 -13.20
CA PRO A 352 27.93 2.41 -13.14
C PRO A 352 28.45 1.11 -12.54
N ALA A 353 27.65 0.48 -11.67
CA ALA A 353 27.94 -0.82 -11.09
C ALA A 353 28.06 -1.89 -12.19
N PHE A 354 27.11 -1.87 -13.14
CA PHE A 354 27.09 -2.68 -14.34
C PHE A 354 26.25 -1.95 -15.40
N LEU A 355 26.32 -2.41 -16.64
CA LEU A 355 25.49 -1.93 -17.74
C LEU A 355 24.48 -3.01 -18.08
N MET A 356 23.22 -2.63 -18.31
CA MET A 356 22.24 -3.51 -18.95
C MET A 356 22.59 -3.57 -20.45
N LEU A 357 22.87 -4.77 -20.95
CA LEU A 357 23.23 -4.99 -22.37
C LEU A 357 21.97 -5.16 -23.21
N ASP A 358 20.95 -5.80 -22.64
CA ASP A 358 19.63 -5.98 -23.23
C ASP A 358 18.58 -5.64 -22.17
N GLU A 359 18.11 -4.39 -22.18
CA GLU A 359 17.19 -3.88 -21.16
C GLU A 359 15.86 -4.63 -21.15
N GLU A 360 15.31 -4.98 -22.32
CA GLU A 360 14.01 -5.66 -22.45
C GLU A 360 14.09 -7.09 -21.93
N ARG A 361 15.13 -7.84 -22.31
CA ARG A 361 15.33 -9.21 -21.79
C ARG A 361 15.65 -9.20 -20.29
N PHE A 362 16.35 -8.20 -19.80
CA PHE A 362 16.64 -8.07 -18.37
C PHE A 362 15.38 -7.77 -17.55
N GLU A 363 14.52 -6.86 -18.03
CA GLU A 363 13.21 -6.60 -17.42
C GLU A 363 12.33 -7.85 -17.42
N ASN A 364 12.27 -8.58 -18.54
CA ASN A 364 11.52 -9.84 -18.63
C ASN A 364 12.06 -10.93 -17.70
N TYR A 365 13.39 -11.06 -17.57
CA TYR A 365 14.01 -11.97 -16.61
C TYR A 365 13.58 -11.65 -15.18
N LEU A 366 13.67 -10.37 -14.77
CA LEU A 366 13.29 -9.98 -13.42
C LEU A 366 11.78 -10.15 -13.17
N GLN A 367 10.95 -9.93 -14.18
CA GLN A 367 9.53 -10.23 -14.08
C GLN A 367 9.29 -11.74 -13.85
N GLN A 368 9.93 -12.62 -14.61
CA GLN A 368 9.80 -14.07 -14.45
C GLN A 368 10.26 -14.56 -13.07
N GLU A 369 11.36 -14.00 -12.56
CA GLU A 369 11.85 -14.31 -11.21
C GLU A 369 10.83 -13.88 -10.15
N ILE A 370 10.29 -12.67 -10.25
CA ILE A 370 9.23 -12.21 -9.35
C ILE A 370 7.99 -13.12 -9.46
N GLU A 371 7.55 -13.45 -10.67
CA GLU A 371 6.42 -14.35 -10.89
C GLU A 371 6.67 -15.72 -10.26
N SER A 372 7.90 -16.24 -10.30
CA SER A 372 8.24 -17.51 -9.67
C SER A 372 8.16 -17.48 -8.13
N ILE A 373 8.55 -16.35 -7.52
CA ILE A 373 8.45 -16.13 -6.06
C ILE A 373 6.98 -16.06 -5.64
N VAL A 374 6.14 -15.40 -6.44
CA VAL A 374 4.75 -15.12 -6.11
C VAL A 374 3.82 -16.29 -6.45
N ALA A 375 4.16 -17.10 -7.46
CA ALA A 375 3.31 -18.19 -7.93
C ALA A 375 2.80 -19.14 -6.84
N PRO A 376 3.62 -19.55 -5.83
CA PRO A 376 3.14 -20.39 -4.73
C PRO A 376 2.09 -19.74 -3.82
N MET A 377 1.98 -18.40 -3.85
CA MET A 377 1.04 -17.63 -3.02
C MET A 377 -0.32 -17.43 -3.71
N LEU A 378 -0.35 -17.65 -5.02
CA LEU A 378 -1.55 -17.50 -5.82
C LEU A 378 -2.37 -18.78 -5.73
N ASN A 379 -3.67 -18.65 -5.49
CA ASN A 379 -4.57 -19.80 -5.60
C ASN A 379 -4.65 -20.27 -7.05
N GLU A 380 -4.74 -21.59 -7.24
CA GLU A 380 -4.95 -22.25 -8.55
C GLU A 380 -6.35 -22.01 -9.14
#